data_AF-A0A1D9M972-F1
#
_entry.id   AF-A0A1D9M972-F1
#
_cell.length_a   1.000
_cell.length_b   1.000
_cell.length_c   1.000
_cell.angle_alpha   90.00
_cell.angle_beta   90.00
_cell.angle_gamma   90.00
#
_symmetry.space_group_name_H-M   'P 1'
#
loop_
_entity.id
_entity.type
_entity.pdbx_description
1 polymer ?
#
loop_
_entity_poly.entity_id
_entity_poly.type
_entity_poly.pdbx_seq_one_letter_code
_entity_poly.pdbx_strand_id
1 'polypeptide(L)'
;MNAHTTVIRQQIGEASFAFEELFYSRTDPRGVIRSGNDVFQRISGFEWPELIGAPHRIVRHPDTPRAVFRILWDAIQKGNPMGAYVKNRTKSGEFYWVFAVVMPLNDGYISVRLKPSSETFEKVRSWYESYSQRERAENIDIETSAANLRQVAQMSGFSSYTSFMAFALGQELAARDAALRREKDGRTQILLEMNEALERSTAQQVKLLRSFEALQSIPNNMRIVASRLEPSGGPVSAISENYRASSVVISERLRSFVAGDGNLCDKMSREVARALFLMGCNRVLSELNRTFVAAEPVEGVDWVFEREELEGLERTCTSDGRQAMEKATELARALNRSSAEIRRQMLGLDTIRVLGRVECGRMRDLNGGLSATIDQLDSFHADIKERLESIMQLSETIENTMSTYLRTTRE
;
A
#
# COMPACT_ATOMS: atom_id res chain seq x y z
N MET A 1 38.45 -9.90 -8.97
CA MET A 1 38.85 -9.96 -7.56
C MET A 1 38.10 -8.88 -6.80
N ASN A 2 37.10 -9.25 -6.00
CA ASN A 2 36.29 -8.30 -5.24
C ASN A 2 37.07 -7.92 -3.97
N ALA A 3 37.65 -6.72 -3.95
CA ALA A 3 38.19 -6.15 -2.73
C ALA A 3 37.03 -5.89 -1.76
N HIS A 4 36.97 -6.64 -0.67
CA HIS A 4 36.13 -6.33 0.48
C HIS A 4 36.67 -5.04 1.10
N THR A 5 36.11 -3.89 0.72
CA THR A 5 36.33 -2.64 1.45
C THR A 5 35.72 -2.81 2.84
N THR A 6 36.56 -3.00 3.85
CA THR A 6 36.19 -2.92 5.26
C THR A 6 35.81 -1.47 5.55
N VAL A 7 34.53 -1.14 5.41
CA VAL A 7 34.00 0.20 5.70
C VAL A 7 33.98 0.38 7.22
N ILE A 8 34.80 1.32 7.71
CA ILE A 8 34.84 1.74 9.11
C ILE A 8 33.46 2.31 9.49
N ARG A 9 32.80 1.73 10.51
CA ARG A 9 31.44 2.09 10.96
C ARG A 9 31.44 3.16 12.07
N GLN A 10 32.32 4.16 11.99
CA GLN A 10 32.23 5.29 12.91
C GLN A 10 31.08 6.20 12.45
N GLN A 11 30.11 6.46 13.33
CA GLN A 11 29.06 7.45 13.07
C GLN A 11 29.68 8.85 13.21
N ILE A 12 30.03 9.48 12.08
CA ILE A 12 30.67 10.81 12.06
C ILE A 12 29.64 11.97 12.15
N GLY A 13 28.35 11.65 12.33
CA GLY A 13 27.25 12.61 12.38
C GLY A 13 26.34 12.51 11.15
N GLU A 14 25.25 13.27 11.15
CA GLU A 14 24.30 13.33 10.04
C GLU A 14 24.60 14.52 9.13
N ALA A 15 24.92 14.26 7.86
CA ALA A 15 25.08 15.28 6.84
C ALA A 15 23.72 15.95 6.56
N SER A 16 23.67 17.26 6.74
CA SER A 16 22.42 18.02 6.61
C SER A 16 22.22 18.56 5.19
N PHE A 17 20.98 18.49 4.72
CA PHE A 17 20.46 19.19 3.55
C PHE A 17 19.07 19.76 3.87
N ALA A 18 18.64 20.79 3.14
CA ALA A 18 17.42 21.52 3.47
C ALA A 18 16.15 20.83 2.91
N PHE A 19 14.98 21.24 3.38
CA PHE A 19 13.71 20.66 2.92
C PHE A 19 13.34 21.11 1.52
N GLU A 20 13.91 22.19 1.01
CA GLU A 20 13.72 22.71 -0.34
C GLU A 20 14.50 21.87 -1.35
N GLU A 21 15.59 21.24 -0.89
CA GLU A 21 16.51 20.54 -1.77
C GLU A 21 15.91 19.21 -2.21
N LEU A 22 15.90 19.00 -3.52
CA LEU A 22 15.73 17.70 -4.15
C LEU A 22 17.07 17.34 -4.78
N PHE A 23 17.42 16.07 -4.69
CA PHE A 23 18.57 15.57 -5.44
C PHE A 23 18.19 14.34 -6.24
N TYR A 24 18.79 14.23 -7.40
CA TYR A 24 18.54 13.13 -8.30
C TYR A 24 19.84 12.53 -8.79
N SER A 25 19.76 11.27 -9.21
CA SER A 25 20.74 10.70 -10.12
C SER A 25 20.05 9.79 -11.11
N ARG A 26 20.56 9.75 -12.33
CA ARG A 26 20.18 8.79 -13.36
C ARG A 26 21.23 7.71 -13.48
N THR A 27 20.79 6.50 -13.76
CA THR A 27 21.67 5.34 -13.97
C THR A 27 21.34 4.63 -15.26
N ASP A 28 22.28 3.82 -15.76
CA ASP A 28 22.01 2.78 -16.74
C ASP A 28 21.15 1.64 -16.14
N PRO A 29 20.72 0.64 -16.93
CA PRO A 29 19.96 -0.51 -16.43
C PRO A 29 20.70 -1.40 -15.42
N ARG A 30 22.02 -1.25 -15.29
CA ARG A 30 22.87 -1.97 -14.31
C ARG A 30 23.07 -1.17 -13.01
N GLY A 31 22.49 0.03 -12.91
CA GLY A 31 22.65 0.91 -11.75
C GLY A 31 23.97 1.68 -11.74
N VAL A 32 24.61 1.85 -12.89
CA VAL A 32 25.81 2.70 -13.05
C VAL A 32 25.39 4.14 -13.30
N ILE A 33 25.88 5.07 -12.48
CA ILE A 33 25.51 6.49 -12.53
C ILE A 33 25.93 7.11 -13.86
N ARG A 34 25.00 7.84 -14.48
CA ARG A 34 25.19 8.58 -15.73
C ARG A 34 25.02 10.09 -15.58
N SER A 35 24.22 10.53 -14.62
CA SER A 35 23.98 11.94 -14.33
C SER A 35 23.46 12.16 -12.91
N GLY A 36 23.42 13.41 -12.48
CA GLY A 36 22.75 13.88 -11.27
C GLY A 36 22.84 15.40 -11.18
N ASN A 37 22.39 15.97 -10.07
CA ASN A 37 22.56 17.41 -9.80
C ASN A 37 23.68 17.70 -8.79
N ASP A 38 24.02 18.99 -8.72
CA ASP A 38 24.93 19.60 -7.76
C ASP A 38 24.64 19.19 -6.30
N VAL A 39 23.35 19.11 -5.90
CA VAL A 39 22.97 18.66 -4.56
C VAL A 39 23.43 17.22 -4.30
N PHE A 40 23.34 16.33 -5.29
CA PHE A 40 23.84 14.95 -5.15
C PHE A 40 25.36 14.91 -4.96
N GLN A 41 26.12 15.67 -5.74
CA GLN A 41 27.58 15.79 -5.58
C GLN A 41 27.92 16.32 -4.18
N ARG A 42 27.34 17.48 -3.82
CA ARG A 42 27.61 18.18 -2.56
C ARG A 42 27.33 17.34 -1.33
N ILE A 43 26.17 16.67 -1.27
CA ILE A 43 25.79 15.85 -0.10
C ILE A 43 26.55 14.53 -0.07
N SER A 44 26.84 13.92 -1.22
CA SER A 44 27.62 12.68 -1.24
C SER A 44 29.10 12.90 -0.91
N GLY A 45 29.63 14.09 -1.19
CA GLY A 45 31.05 14.44 -1.01
C GLY A 45 31.98 13.76 -2.02
N PHE A 46 31.44 13.15 -3.08
CA PHE A 46 32.20 12.60 -4.20
C PHE A 46 32.22 13.60 -5.35
N GLU A 47 33.32 13.66 -6.08
CA GLU A 47 33.42 14.48 -7.28
C GLU A 47 32.79 13.79 -8.50
N TRP A 48 32.38 14.55 -9.52
CA TRP A 48 31.78 13.98 -10.74
C TRP A 48 32.60 12.86 -11.40
N PRO A 49 33.94 12.96 -11.52
CA PRO A 49 34.76 11.87 -12.05
C PRO A 49 34.72 10.58 -11.21
N GLU A 50 34.34 10.66 -9.93
CA GLU A 50 34.14 9.51 -9.04
C GLU A 50 32.69 8.99 -9.08
N LEU A 51 31.73 9.86 -9.38
CA LEU A 51 30.31 9.53 -9.46
C LEU A 51 29.95 8.91 -10.81
N ILE A 52 30.31 9.56 -11.92
CA ILE A 52 29.98 9.10 -13.27
C ILE A 52 30.71 7.79 -13.56
N GLY A 53 29.97 6.78 -14.00
CA GLY A 53 30.51 5.44 -14.24
C GLY A 53 30.66 4.57 -12.98
N ALA A 54 30.41 5.11 -11.78
CA ALA A 54 30.37 4.32 -10.56
C ALA A 54 29.00 3.65 -10.35
N PRO A 55 28.96 2.45 -9.74
CA PRO A 55 27.70 1.85 -9.33
C PRO A 55 27.08 2.66 -8.19
N HIS A 56 25.77 2.89 -8.24
CA HIS A 56 25.04 3.73 -7.27
C HIS A 56 25.25 3.32 -5.80
N ARG A 57 25.59 2.05 -5.55
CA ARG A 57 25.98 1.53 -4.23
C ARG A 57 27.16 2.26 -3.56
N ILE A 58 27.89 3.12 -4.27
CA ILE A 58 28.98 3.94 -3.71
C ILE A 58 28.53 4.75 -2.48
N VAL A 59 27.30 5.27 -2.49
CA VAL A 59 26.72 6.04 -1.36
C VAL A 59 25.92 5.18 -0.37
N ARG A 60 25.81 3.87 -0.57
CA ARG A 60 24.90 3.03 0.24
C ARG A 60 25.40 2.86 1.67
N HIS A 61 24.58 3.16 2.69
CA HIS A 61 24.95 2.84 4.06
C HIS A 61 24.77 1.33 4.35
N PRO A 62 25.68 0.66 5.10
CA PRO A 62 25.49 -0.74 5.49
C PRO A 62 24.19 -0.97 6.30
N ASP A 63 23.80 -0.03 7.16
CA ASP A 63 22.56 -0.14 7.96
C ASP A 63 21.26 -0.12 7.16
N THR A 64 21.31 0.10 5.84
CA THR A 64 20.12 -0.09 5.00
C THR A 64 19.91 -1.58 4.71
N PRO A 65 18.80 -2.21 5.15
CA PRO A 65 18.50 -3.61 4.89
C PRO A 65 18.60 -3.96 3.42
N ARG A 66 19.16 -5.13 3.10
CA ARG A 66 19.27 -5.61 1.72
C ARG A 66 17.89 -5.90 1.14
N ALA A 67 16.95 -6.34 1.96
CA ALA A 67 15.54 -6.50 1.60
C ALA A 67 14.90 -5.26 0.96
N VAL A 68 15.20 -4.05 1.47
CA VAL A 68 14.67 -2.81 0.87
C VAL A 68 15.10 -2.67 -0.58
N PHE A 69 16.39 -2.89 -0.85
CA PHE A 69 16.90 -2.86 -2.22
C PHE A 69 16.36 -4.01 -3.06
N ARG A 70 16.14 -5.19 -2.49
CA ARG A 70 15.55 -6.31 -3.23
C ARG A 70 14.15 -5.98 -3.74
N ILE A 71 13.30 -5.45 -2.86
CA ILE A 71 11.94 -5.01 -3.20
C ILE A 71 11.98 -3.87 -4.23
N LEU A 72 12.91 -2.92 -4.06
CA LEU A 72 13.13 -1.83 -5.00
C LEU A 72 13.47 -2.34 -6.40
N TRP A 73 14.49 -3.19 -6.52
CA TRP A 73 14.92 -3.77 -7.78
C TRP A 73 13.82 -4.61 -8.45
N ASP A 74 13.11 -5.43 -7.67
CA ASP A 74 11.97 -6.22 -8.15
C ASP A 74 10.89 -5.36 -8.82
N ALA A 75 10.65 -4.17 -8.30
CA ALA A 75 9.63 -3.27 -8.83
C ALA A 75 10.11 -2.55 -10.09
N ILE A 76 11.27 -1.90 -10.03
CA ILE A 76 11.75 -1.04 -11.13
C ILE A 76 12.14 -1.86 -12.35
N GLN A 77 12.65 -3.09 -12.18
CA GLN A 77 12.94 -4.00 -13.31
C GLN A 77 11.67 -4.48 -14.02
N LYS A 78 10.51 -4.45 -13.34
CA LYS A 78 9.20 -4.73 -13.94
C LYS A 78 8.54 -3.48 -14.51
N GLY A 79 9.25 -2.36 -14.60
CA GLY A 79 8.70 -1.09 -15.07
C GLY A 79 7.78 -0.39 -14.05
N ASN A 80 7.82 -0.77 -12.77
CA ASN A 80 6.99 -0.13 -11.75
C ASN A 80 7.82 0.86 -10.91
N PRO A 81 7.40 2.12 -10.79
CA PRO A 81 7.98 3.06 -9.84
C PRO A 81 7.89 2.53 -8.40
N MET A 82 8.86 2.89 -7.56
CA MET A 82 8.92 2.44 -6.19
C MET A 82 9.57 3.46 -5.25
N GLY A 83 9.04 3.56 -4.05
CA GLY A 83 9.55 4.38 -2.96
C GLY A 83 10.43 3.58 -2.02
N ALA A 84 11.37 4.24 -1.34
CA ALA A 84 12.12 3.62 -0.25
C ALA A 84 12.69 4.68 0.71
N TYR A 85 12.57 4.43 2.02
CA TYR A 85 13.46 5.07 2.98
C TYR A 85 14.84 4.44 2.85
N VAL A 86 15.89 5.25 2.69
CA VAL A 86 17.27 4.78 2.52
C VAL A 86 18.21 5.61 3.38
N LYS A 87 19.05 4.94 4.16
CA LYS A 87 20.22 5.56 4.79
C LYS A 87 21.40 5.45 3.83
N ASN A 88 22.04 6.57 3.57
CA ASN A 88 23.23 6.67 2.74
C ASN A 88 24.42 7.19 3.57
N ARG A 89 25.62 7.08 3.00
CA ARG A 89 26.86 7.60 3.55
C ARG A 89 27.53 8.55 2.57
N THR A 90 28.21 9.54 3.12
CA THR A 90 29.08 10.44 2.35
C THR A 90 30.46 9.80 2.15
N LYS A 91 31.32 10.44 1.34
CA LYS A 91 32.73 10.07 1.18
C LYS A 91 33.51 10.18 2.50
N SER A 92 33.18 11.17 3.35
CA SER A 92 33.78 11.40 4.67
C SER A 92 33.33 10.39 5.73
N GLY A 93 32.26 9.62 5.50
CA GLY A 93 31.73 8.63 6.43
C GLY A 93 30.57 9.12 7.30
N GLU A 94 30.11 10.36 7.13
CA GLU A 94 28.84 10.84 7.66
C GLU A 94 27.67 10.10 6.99
N PHE A 95 26.48 10.14 7.60
CA PHE A 95 25.29 9.53 7.00
C PHE A 95 24.20 10.56 6.69
N TYR A 96 23.26 10.21 5.83
CA TYR A 96 22.06 11.00 5.60
C TYR A 96 20.88 10.10 5.22
N TRP A 97 19.68 10.51 5.60
CA TRP A 97 18.44 9.80 5.25
C TRP A 97 17.74 10.45 4.06
N VAL A 98 17.14 9.60 3.24
CA VAL A 98 16.27 10.03 2.14
C VAL A 98 15.00 9.21 2.13
N PHE A 99 13.92 9.82 1.65
CA PHE A 99 12.89 9.08 0.93
C PHE A 99 13.23 9.15 -0.56
N ALA A 100 13.56 8.00 -1.15
CA ALA A 100 13.88 7.87 -2.56
C ALA A 100 12.63 7.48 -3.36
N VAL A 101 12.30 8.26 -4.37
CA VAL A 101 11.31 7.93 -5.41
C VAL A 101 12.07 7.49 -6.65
N VAL A 102 11.97 6.21 -7.01
CA VAL A 102 12.70 5.62 -8.13
C VAL A 102 11.74 5.27 -9.24
N MET A 103 12.05 5.73 -10.45
CA MET A 103 11.24 5.54 -11.65
C MET A 103 12.08 4.92 -12.77
N PRO A 104 11.53 3.95 -13.51
CA PRO A 104 12.18 3.39 -14.69
C PRO A 104 12.20 4.41 -15.83
N LEU A 105 13.26 4.35 -16.62
CA LEU A 105 13.45 5.05 -17.90
C LEU A 105 13.65 4.01 -19.00
N ASN A 106 13.62 4.43 -20.26
CA ASN A 106 13.91 3.55 -21.40
C ASN A 106 15.30 2.92 -21.30
N ASP A 107 16.32 3.68 -20.87
CA ASP A 107 17.69 3.21 -20.72
C ASP A 107 18.21 3.40 -19.27
N GLY A 108 17.44 2.88 -18.32
CA GLY A 108 17.85 2.74 -16.93
C GLY A 108 16.84 3.29 -15.94
N TYR A 109 17.31 4.07 -14.96
CA TYR A 109 16.47 4.52 -13.85
C TYR A 109 16.83 5.93 -13.41
N ILE A 110 15.84 6.65 -12.88
CA ILE A 110 16.07 7.87 -12.12
C ILE A 110 15.64 7.66 -10.67
N SER A 111 16.41 8.20 -9.73
CA SER A 111 16.04 8.25 -8.32
C SER A 111 16.06 9.71 -7.86
N VAL A 112 14.88 10.25 -7.57
CA VAL A 112 14.70 11.58 -6.95
C VAL A 112 14.53 11.39 -5.45
N ARG A 113 15.18 12.22 -4.65
CA ARG A 113 15.26 12.05 -3.20
C ARG A 113 14.87 13.33 -2.49
N LEU A 114 14.08 13.16 -1.44
CA LEU A 114 13.65 14.21 -0.54
C LEU A 114 14.07 13.89 0.89
N LYS A 115 14.19 14.93 1.72
CA LYS A 115 14.47 14.81 3.15
C LYS A 115 13.24 14.25 3.87
N PRO A 116 13.34 13.07 4.51
CA PRO A 116 12.22 12.50 5.23
C PRO A 116 12.06 13.19 6.59
N SER A 117 10.82 13.43 7.00
CA SER A 117 10.48 14.05 8.28
C SER A 117 9.11 13.65 8.82
N SER A 118 8.39 12.74 8.16
CA SER A 118 7.07 12.31 8.65
C SER A 118 7.17 11.42 9.89
N GLU A 119 6.07 11.29 10.62
CA GLU A 119 5.97 10.28 11.70
C GLU A 119 6.18 8.85 11.18
N THR A 120 5.88 8.59 9.90
CA THR A 120 6.12 7.29 9.28
C THR A 120 7.62 7.01 9.17
N PHE A 121 8.41 8.03 8.82
CA PHE A 121 9.86 7.92 8.81
C PHE A 121 10.40 7.58 10.20
N GLU A 122 9.96 8.27 11.26
CA GLU A 122 10.44 7.99 12.62
C GLU A 122 10.13 6.56 13.06
N LYS A 123 8.93 6.05 12.72
CA LYS A 123 8.57 4.63 12.95
C LYS A 123 9.47 3.68 12.17
N VAL A 124 9.78 3.97 10.90
CA VAL A 124 10.67 3.12 10.09
C VAL A 124 12.11 3.16 10.62
N ARG A 125 12.61 4.35 10.93
CA ARG A 125 13.95 4.62 11.46
C ARG A 125 14.21 3.83 12.75
N SER A 126 13.21 3.71 13.64
CA SER A 126 13.38 3.10 14.96
C SER A 126 13.73 1.60 14.93
N TRP A 127 13.39 0.89 13.86
CA TRP A 127 13.71 -0.54 13.70
C TRP A 127 14.65 -0.85 12.52
N TYR A 128 14.97 0.14 11.68
CA TYR A 128 15.70 -0.07 10.44
C TYR A 128 17.08 -0.70 10.67
N GLU A 129 17.83 -0.18 11.63
CA GLU A 129 19.17 -0.65 11.94
C GLU A 129 19.16 -2.03 12.57
N SER A 130 18.27 -2.28 13.55
CA SER A 130 18.15 -3.59 14.19
C SER A 130 17.74 -4.68 13.20
N TYR A 131 16.84 -4.36 12.25
CA TYR A 131 16.48 -5.25 11.17
C TYR A 131 17.69 -5.58 10.26
N SER A 132 18.45 -4.55 9.86
CA SER A 132 19.66 -4.72 9.04
C SER A 132 20.75 -5.53 9.75
N GLN A 133 20.91 -5.34 11.06
CA GLN A 133 21.82 -6.12 11.90
C GLN A 133 21.37 -7.58 11.97
N ARG A 134 20.08 -7.83 12.22
CA ARG A 134 19.50 -9.18 12.26
C ARG A 134 19.67 -9.93 10.95
N GLU A 135 19.36 -9.28 9.82
CA GLU A 135 19.55 -9.83 8.47
C GLU A 135 20.97 -10.34 8.25
N ARG A 136 21.98 -9.62 8.76
CA ARG A 136 23.39 -10.02 8.69
C ARG A 136 23.77 -11.09 9.70
N ALA A 137 23.37 -10.93 10.97
CA ALA A 137 23.77 -11.80 12.07
C ALA A 137 23.19 -13.21 11.91
N GLU A 138 21.95 -13.31 11.44
CA GLU A 138 21.26 -14.58 11.17
C GLU A 138 21.53 -15.10 9.75
N ASN A 139 22.32 -14.37 8.94
CA ASN A 139 22.58 -14.67 7.52
C ASN A 139 21.29 -14.98 6.73
N ILE A 140 20.26 -14.16 6.94
CA ILE A 140 18.94 -14.35 6.33
C ILE A 140 19.09 -14.17 4.81
N ASP A 141 18.56 -15.11 4.05
CA ASP A 141 18.49 -15.00 2.60
C ASP A 141 17.70 -13.74 2.17
N ILE A 142 18.10 -13.13 1.06
CA ILE A 142 17.56 -11.83 0.63
C ILE A 142 16.08 -11.92 0.23
N GLU A 143 15.62 -13.05 -0.32
CA GLU A 143 14.20 -13.24 -0.65
C GLU A 143 13.37 -13.41 0.61
N THR A 144 13.89 -14.18 1.57
CA THR A 144 13.25 -14.36 2.87
C THR A 144 13.14 -13.03 3.61
N SER A 145 14.22 -12.25 3.62
CA SER A 145 14.25 -10.92 4.22
C SER A 145 13.29 -9.95 3.51
N ALA A 146 13.18 -10.01 2.18
CA ALA A 146 12.21 -9.22 1.43
C ALA A 146 10.75 -9.64 1.72
N ALA A 147 10.49 -10.94 1.84
CA ALA A 147 9.18 -11.47 2.23
C ALA A 147 8.77 -11.01 3.64
N ASN A 148 9.70 -11.03 4.59
CA ASN A 148 9.48 -10.53 5.95
C ASN A 148 9.08 -9.04 5.95
N LEU A 149 9.76 -8.19 5.18
CA LEU A 149 9.37 -6.76 5.08
C LEU A 149 8.00 -6.57 4.42
N ARG A 150 7.65 -7.37 3.40
CA ARG A 150 6.31 -7.36 2.80
C ARG A 150 5.26 -7.77 3.83
N GLN A 151 5.55 -8.77 4.66
CA GLN A 151 4.68 -9.21 5.75
C GLN A 151 4.52 -8.15 6.84
N VAL A 152 5.58 -7.41 7.19
CA VAL A 152 5.49 -6.28 8.13
C VAL A 152 4.53 -5.21 7.60
N ALA A 153 4.59 -4.88 6.31
CA ALA A 153 3.62 -3.96 5.69
C ALA A 153 2.18 -4.51 5.79
N GLN A 154 1.97 -5.79 5.51
CA GLN A 154 0.66 -6.45 5.64
C GLN A 154 0.12 -6.45 7.07
N MET A 155 0.96 -6.78 8.05
CA MET A 155 0.60 -6.73 9.47
C MET A 155 0.30 -5.31 9.94
N SER A 156 0.86 -4.30 9.26
CA SER A 156 0.59 -2.89 9.51
C SER A 156 -0.66 -2.38 8.78
N GLY A 157 -1.46 -3.28 8.16
CA GLY A 157 -2.73 -2.94 7.52
C GLY A 157 -2.65 -2.62 6.03
N PHE A 158 -1.46 -2.71 5.41
CA PHE A 158 -1.29 -2.40 3.98
C PHE A 158 -1.46 -3.63 3.10
N SER A 159 -2.22 -3.50 2.01
CA SER A 159 -2.40 -4.60 1.02
C SER A 159 -1.08 -5.11 0.41
N SER A 160 -0.07 -4.25 0.30
CA SER A 160 1.25 -4.56 -0.24
C SER A 160 2.32 -3.59 0.25
N TYR A 161 3.59 -3.92 0.01
CA TYR A 161 4.69 -2.97 0.25
C TYR A 161 4.56 -1.71 -0.62
N THR A 162 4.06 -1.83 -1.85
CA THR A 162 3.79 -0.67 -2.72
C THR A 162 2.72 0.25 -2.13
N SER A 163 1.64 -0.29 -1.56
CA SER A 163 0.63 0.54 -0.87
C SER A 163 1.20 1.23 0.37
N PHE A 164 2.10 0.56 1.09
CA PHE A 164 2.82 1.20 2.18
C PHE A 164 3.71 2.37 1.68
N MET A 165 4.41 2.20 0.56
CA MET A 165 5.23 3.27 -0.03
C MET A 165 4.39 4.40 -0.63
N ALA A 166 3.18 4.13 -1.15
CA ALA A 166 2.21 5.15 -1.57
C ALA A 166 1.73 6.00 -0.40
N PHE A 167 1.39 5.35 0.72
CA PHE A 167 1.10 6.02 1.98
C PHE A 167 2.29 6.86 2.45
N ALA A 168 3.47 6.26 2.57
CA ALA A 168 4.67 6.93 3.03
C ALA A 168 5.03 8.16 2.18
N LEU A 169 4.94 8.06 0.84
CA LEU A 169 5.18 9.20 -0.05
C LEU A 169 4.18 10.35 0.22
N GLY A 170 2.90 10.06 0.42
CA GLY A 170 1.90 11.06 0.81
C GLY A 170 2.23 11.74 2.14
N GLN A 171 2.64 10.97 3.15
CA GLN A 171 3.04 11.50 4.46
C GLN A 171 4.29 12.38 4.36
N GLU A 172 5.30 11.97 3.59
CA GLU A 172 6.52 12.76 3.43
C GLU A 172 6.29 14.05 2.65
N LEU A 173 5.45 14.00 1.61
CA LEU A 173 5.04 15.17 0.87
C LEU A 173 4.29 16.18 1.75
N ALA A 174 3.39 15.70 2.61
CA ALA A 174 2.67 16.54 3.56
C ALA A 174 3.60 17.14 4.65
N ALA A 175 4.51 16.33 5.19
CA ALA A 175 5.49 16.78 6.18
C ALA A 175 6.46 17.82 5.59
N ARG A 176 6.89 17.62 4.35
CA ARG A 176 7.72 18.56 3.59
C ARG A 176 6.97 19.88 3.34
N ASP A 177 5.71 19.85 2.93
CA ASP A 177 4.91 21.08 2.75
C ASP A 177 4.77 21.87 4.05
N ALA A 178 4.52 21.19 5.17
CA ALA A 178 4.44 21.82 6.48
C ALA A 178 5.77 22.44 6.91
N ALA A 179 6.89 21.75 6.72
CA ALA A 179 8.23 22.26 7.01
C ALA A 179 8.57 23.50 6.19
N LEU A 180 8.12 23.54 4.93
CA LEU A 180 8.32 24.64 3.99
C LEU A 180 7.25 25.75 4.10
N ARG A 181 6.26 25.60 4.99
CA ARG A 181 5.12 26.51 5.14
C ARG A 181 4.38 26.78 3.82
N ARG A 182 4.28 25.76 2.96
CA ARG A 182 3.54 25.83 1.69
C ARG A 182 2.04 25.71 1.96
N GLU A 183 1.24 26.29 1.07
CA GLU A 183 -0.20 26.00 1.05
C GLU A 183 -0.45 24.52 0.76
N LYS A 184 -1.60 24.01 1.22
CA LYS A 184 -1.98 22.61 1.03
C LYS A 184 -2.17 22.31 -0.46
N ASP A 185 -1.26 21.53 -1.05
CA ASP A 185 -1.41 21.03 -2.42
C ASP A 185 -2.58 20.03 -2.50
N GLY A 186 -3.49 20.25 -3.45
CA GLY A 186 -4.68 19.41 -3.63
C GLY A 186 -4.34 17.95 -3.94
N ARG A 187 -3.23 17.67 -4.63
CA ARG A 187 -2.76 16.30 -4.87
C ARG A 187 -2.37 15.63 -3.55
N THR A 188 -1.69 16.35 -2.66
CA THR A 188 -1.35 15.82 -1.33
C THR A 188 -2.58 15.51 -0.51
N GLN A 189 -3.60 16.39 -0.52
CA GLN A 189 -4.85 16.10 0.19
C GLN A 189 -5.52 14.83 -0.34
N ILE A 190 -5.60 14.67 -1.66
CA ILE A 190 -6.14 13.44 -2.27
C ILE A 190 -5.32 12.22 -1.87
N LEU A 191 -3.98 12.31 -1.86
CA LEU A 191 -3.12 11.22 -1.39
C LEU A 191 -3.45 10.80 0.04
N LEU A 192 -3.60 11.76 0.95
CA LEU A 192 -3.90 11.49 2.36
C LEU A 192 -5.30 10.86 2.52
N GLU A 193 -6.33 11.49 1.95
CA GLU A 193 -7.72 11.04 2.05
C GLU A 193 -7.92 9.64 1.45
N MET A 194 -7.32 9.36 0.29
CA MET A 194 -7.47 8.08 -0.39
C MET A 194 -6.70 6.95 0.31
N ASN A 195 -5.51 7.24 0.84
CA ASN A 195 -4.80 6.23 1.64
C ASN A 195 -5.58 5.87 2.91
N GLU A 196 -6.19 6.85 3.58
CA GLU A 196 -7.04 6.60 4.74
C GLU A 196 -8.30 5.78 4.36
N ALA A 197 -8.95 6.11 3.25
CA ALA A 197 -10.10 5.36 2.75
C ALA A 197 -9.73 3.89 2.42
N LEU A 198 -8.56 3.67 1.81
CA LEU A 198 -8.04 2.34 1.52
C LEU A 198 -7.75 1.51 2.77
N GLU A 199 -7.11 2.11 3.77
CA GLU A 199 -6.78 1.45 5.03
C GLU A 199 -8.08 1.03 5.76
N ARG A 200 -9.03 1.97 5.87
CA ARG A 200 -10.36 1.68 6.45
C ARG A 200 -11.06 0.56 5.68
N SER A 201 -11.01 0.58 4.34
CA SER A 201 -11.65 -0.44 3.51
C SER A 201 -11.04 -1.82 3.76
N THR A 202 -9.72 -1.91 3.81
CA THR A 202 -8.98 -3.15 4.10
C THR A 202 -9.32 -3.68 5.49
N ALA A 203 -9.44 -2.79 6.49
CA ALA A 203 -9.86 -3.19 7.83
C ALA A 203 -11.30 -3.74 7.88
N GLN A 204 -12.24 -3.14 7.15
CA GLN A 204 -13.61 -3.65 7.07
C GLN A 204 -13.69 -5.00 6.35
N GLN A 205 -12.87 -5.22 5.33
CA GLN A 205 -12.75 -6.49 4.61
C GLN A 205 -12.30 -7.63 5.52
N VAL A 206 -11.24 -7.42 6.32
CA VAL A 206 -10.76 -8.42 7.28
C VAL A 206 -11.84 -8.77 8.30
N LYS A 207 -12.59 -7.78 8.78
CA LYS A 207 -13.72 -8.00 9.71
C LYS A 207 -14.86 -8.78 9.04
N LEU A 208 -15.24 -8.38 7.82
CA LEU A 208 -16.29 -9.05 7.04
C LEU A 208 -15.98 -10.54 6.84
N LEU A 209 -14.74 -10.88 6.49
CA LEU A 209 -14.33 -12.27 6.29
C LEU A 209 -14.47 -13.08 7.60
N ARG A 210 -14.01 -12.54 8.73
CA ARG A 210 -14.11 -13.20 10.04
C ARG A 210 -15.55 -13.45 10.47
N SER A 211 -16.42 -12.44 10.33
CA SER A 211 -17.83 -12.55 10.70
C SER A 211 -18.55 -13.58 9.84
N PHE A 212 -18.14 -13.68 8.57
CA PHE A 212 -18.70 -14.64 7.65
C PHE A 212 -18.20 -16.08 7.91
N GLU A 213 -16.93 -16.27 8.25
CA GLU A 213 -16.41 -17.57 8.71
C GLU A 213 -17.13 -18.06 9.98
N ALA A 214 -17.37 -17.15 10.93
CA ALA A 214 -18.13 -17.47 12.14
C ALA A 214 -19.58 -17.90 11.82
N LEU A 215 -20.22 -17.26 10.84
CA LEU A 215 -21.58 -17.57 10.39
C LEU A 215 -21.74 -19.02 9.90
N GLN A 216 -20.69 -19.61 9.31
CA GLN A 216 -20.74 -20.98 8.78
C GLN A 216 -20.91 -22.05 9.87
N SER A 217 -20.54 -21.75 11.12
CA SER A 217 -20.68 -22.68 12.25
C SER A 217 -22.12 -22.76 12.78
N ILE A 218 -22.93 -21.72 12.55
CA ILE A 218 -24.29 -21.58 13.11
C ILE A 218 -25.24 -22.71 12.71
N PRO A 219 -25.39 -23.09 11.42
CA PRO A 219 -26.29 -24.18 11.05
C PRO A 219 -25.93 -25.51 11.74
N ASN A 220 -24.64 -25.81 11.93
CA ASN A 220 -24.23 -27.01 12.67
C ASN A 220 -24.68 -26.95 14.13
N ASN A 221 -24.55 -25.80 14.79
CA ASN A 221 -25.03 -25.60 16.16
C ASN A 221 -26.54 -25.75 16.26
N MET A 222 -27.29 -25.14 15.33
CA MET A 222 -28.75 -25.28 15.26
C MET A 222 -29.18 -26.74 15.11
N ARG A 223 -28.47 -27.54 14.29
CA ARG A 223 -28.76 -28.96 14.08
C ARG A 223 -28.49 -29.82 15.32
N ILE A 224 -27.38 -29.53 16.04
CA ILE A 224 -27.08 -30.20 17.31
C ILE A 224 -28.17 -29.90 18.33
N VAL A 225 -28.61 -28.64 18.45
CA VAL A 225 -29.72 -28.27 19.33
C VAL A 225 -31.02 -28.96 18.90
N ALA A 226 -31.33 -28.98 17.60
CA ALA A 226 -32.52 -29.63 17.06
C ALA A 226 -32.58 -31.14 17.38
N SER A 227 -31.46 -31.86 17.26
CA SER A 227 -31.40 -33.29 17.60
C SER A 227 -31.69 -33.60 19.08
N ARG A 228 -31.47 -32.63 19.98
CA ARG A 228 -31.78 -32.76 21.41
C ARG A 228 -33.25 -32.46 21.71
N LEU A 229 -33.99 -31.94 20.75
CA LEU A 229 -35.39 -31.55 20.86
C LEU A 229 -36.35 -32.56 20.21
N GLU A 230 -35.87 -33.74 19.80
CA GLU A 230 -36.72 -34.80 19.25
C GLU A 230 -37.82 -35.21 20.24
N PRO A 231 -39.10 -35.31 19.81
CA PRO A 231 -39.59 -35.31 18.42
C PRO A 231 -39.88 -33.92 17.80
N SER A 232 -39.77 -32.84 18.56
CA SER A 232 -40.14 -31.47 18.14
C SER A 232 -39.07 -30.75 17.30
N GLY A 233 -37.88 -31.34 17.13
CA GLY A 233 -36.72 -30.73 16.45
C GLY A 233 -36.77 -30.67 14.93
N GLY A 234 -37.70 -31.39 14.28
CA GLY A 234 -37.80 -31.51 12.82
C GLY A 234 -37.82 -30.17 12.06
N PRO A 235 -38.69 -29.20 12.43
CA PRO A 235 -38.73 -27.88 11.78
C PRO A 235 -37.41 -27.10 11.89
N VAL A 236 -36.74 -27.14 13.05
CA VAL A 236 -35.45 -26.44 13.27
C VAL A 236 -34.33 -27.07 12.43
N SER A 237 -34.33 -28.40 12.29
CA SER A 237 -33.41 -29.10 11.39
C SER A 237 -33.60 -28.68 9.94
N ALA A 238 -34.84 -28.56 9.47
CA ALA A 238 -35.13 -28.10 8.11
C ALA A 238 -34.71 -26.63 7.88
N ILE A 239 -34.95 -25.75 8.86
CA ILE A 239 -34.50 -24.34 8.83
C ILE A 239 -32.97 -24.27 8.76
N SER A 240 -32.27 -25.05 9.59
CA SER A 240 -30.81 -25.12 9.58
C SER A 240 -30.25 -25.59 8.23
N GLU A 241 -30.83 -26.63 7.63
CA GLU A 241 -30.37 -27.15 6.34
C GLU A 241 -30.57 -26.15 5.19
N ASN A 242 -31.74 -25.49 5.16
CA ASN A 242 -32.03 -24.42 4.20
C ASN A 242 -31.09 -23.22 4.38
N TYR A 243 -30.82 -22.86 5.64
CA TYR A 243 -29.88 -21.81 5.97
C TYR A 243 -28.47 -22.15 5.48
N ARG A 244 -28.00 -23.38 5.75
CA ARG A 244 -26.69 -23.89 5.34
C ARG A 244 -26.52 -23.79 3.83
N ALA A 245 -27.47 -24.33 3.06
CA ALA A 245 -27.43 -24.29 1.59
C ALA A 245 -27.30 -22.86 1.05
N SER A 246 -28.12 -21.94 1.58
CA SER A 246 -28.11 -20.54 1.16
C SER A 246 -26.84 -19.79 1.59
N SER A 247 -26.34 -20.07 2.80
CA SER A 247 -25.11 -19.46 3.32
C SER A 247 -23.87 -19.90 2.52
N VAL A 248 -23.81 -21.15 2.03
CA VAL A 248 -22.67 -21.66 1.25
C VAL A 248 -22.52 -20.88 -0.06
N VAL A 249 -23.63 -20.58 -0.76
CA VAL A 249 -23.60 -19.77 -2.00
C VAL A 249 -23.06 -18.36 -1.73
N ILE A 250 -23.53 -17.72 -0.67
CA ILE A 250 -23.02 -16.39 -0.26
C ILE A 250 -21.55 -16.47 0.15
N SER A 251 -21.14 -17.59 0.78
CA SER A 251 -19.75 -17.83 1.20
C SER A 251 -18.78 -17.87 0.06
N GLU A 252 -19.13 -18.59 -1.00
CA GLU A 252 -18.29 -18.75 -2.17
C GLU A 252 -18.10 -17.40 -2.87
N ARG A 253 -19.18 -16.63 -2.95
CA ARG A 253 -19.16 -15.28 -3.50
C ARG A 253 -18.32 -14.31 -2.68
N LEU A 254 -18.50 -14.30 -1.35
CA LEU A 254 -17.70 -13.50 -0.44
C LEU A 254 -16.23 -13.88 -0.46
N ARG A 255 -15.91 -15.17 -0.60
CA ARG A 255 -14.51 -15.59 -0.79
C ARG A 255 -13.93 -15.03 -2.07
N SER A 256 -14.61 -15.11 -3.22
CA SER A 256 -14.12 -14.47 -4.46
C SER A 256 -13.96 -12.94 -4.36
N PHE A 257 -14.69 -12.32 -3.43
CA PHE A 257 -14.75 -10.88 -3.20
C PHE A 257 -13.68 -10.36 -2.24
N VAL A 258 -13.38 -11.10 -1.15
CA VAL A 258 -12.50 -10.66 -0.04
C VAL A 258 -11.34 -11.60 0.25
N ALA A 259 -11.41 -12.87 -0.17
CA ALA A 259 -10.46 -13.90 0.21
C ALA A 259 -9.65 -14.42 -0.98
N GLY A 260 -8.42 -14.87 -0.69
CA GLY A 260 -7.49 -15.35 -1.70
C GLY A 260 -6.76 -14.23 -2.45
N ASP A 261 -5.62 -14.58 -3.03
CA ASP A 261 -4.77 -13.65 -3.77
C ASP A 261 -5.49 -13.15 -5.03
N GLY A 262 -5.48 -11.83 -5.24
CA GLY A 262 -6.09 -11.27 -6.45
C GLY A 262 -7.62 -11.17 -6.41
N ASN A 263 -8.23 -11.18 -5.23
CA ASN A 263 -9.64 -10.84 -5.06
C ASN A 263 -9.92 -9.38 -5.49
N LEU A 264 -11.20 -9.03 -5.63
CA LEU A 264 -11.59 -7.72 -6.16
C LEU A 264 -11.13 -6.55 -5.28
N CYS A 265 -11.23 -6.70 -3.96
CA CYS A 265 -10.75 -5.72 -2.99
C CYS A 265 -9.24 -5.46 -3.12
N ASP A 266 -8.47 -6.54 -3.18
CA ASP A 266 -7.02 -6.54 -3.28
C ASP A 266 -6.56 -5.94 -4.62
N LYS A 267 -7.24 -6.28 -5.73
CA LYS A 267 -7.03 -5.63 -7.03
C LYS A 267 -7.30 -4.12 -6.97
N MET A 268 -8.43 -3.71 -6.40
CA MET A 268 -8.76 -2.29 -6.23
C MET A 268 -7.70 -1.57 -5.40
N SER A 269 -7.34 -2.12 -4.24
CA SER A 269 -6.35 -1.53 -3.33
C SER A 269 -4.99 -1.34 -4.00
N ARG A 270 -4.52 -2.35 -4.76
CA ARG A 270 -3.27 -2.24 -5.52
C ARG A 270 -3.30 -1.18 -6.60
N GLU A 271 -4.39 -1.09 -7.38
CA GLU A 271 -4.49 -0.09 -8.45
C GLU A 271 -4.66 1.33 -7.89
N VAL A 272 -5.42 1.50 -6.80
CA VAL A 272 -5.49 2.78 -6.09
C VAL A 272 -4.12 3.16 -5.56
N ALA A 273 -3.42 2.27 -4.86
CA ALA A 273 -2.08 2.52 -4.36
C ALA A 273 -1.09 2.89 -5.48
N ARG A 274 -1.16 2.22 -6.64
CA ARG A 274 -0.37 2.54 -7.82
C ARG A 274 -0.68 3.95 -8.35
N ALA A 275 -1.96 4.29 -8.47
CA ALA A 275 -2.40 5.62 -8.90
C ALA A 275 -1.91 6.72 -7.95
N LEU A 276 -2.04 6.51 -6.64
CA LEU A 276 -1.56 7.44 -5.61
C LEU A 276 -0.04 7.56 -5.66
N PHE A 277 0.69 6.46 -5.78
CA PHE A 277 2.15 6.52 -5.88
C PHE A 277 2.60 7.32 -7.12
N LEU A 278 1.98 7.07 -8.29
CA LEU A 278 2.24 7.82 -9.52
C LEU A 278 1.88 9.31 -9.40
N MET A 279 0.78 9.65 -8.73
CA MET A 279 0.46 11.05 -8.45
C MET A 279 1.54 11.72 -7.58
N GLY A 280 2.04 11.03 -6.55
CA GLY A 280 3.16 11.50 -5.74
C GLY A 280 4.45 11.64 -6.55
N CYS A 281 4.77 10.67 -7.41
CA CYS A 281 5.90 10.76 -8.34
C CYS A 281 5.80 11.97 -9.25
N ASN A 282 4.64 12.19 -9.88
CA ASN A 282 4.38 13.35 -10.72
C ASN A 282 4.61 14.65 -9.94
N ARG A 283 4.11 14.74 -8.70
CA ARG A 283 4.34 15.93 -7.86
C ARG A 283 5.83 16.20 -7.60
N VAL A 284 6.59 15.16 -7.27
CA VAL A 284 8.05 15.26 -7.06
C VAL A 284 8.77 15.65 -8.35
N LEU A 285 8.37 15.07 -9.49
CA LEU A 285 8.93 15.41 -10.81
C LEU A 285 8.61 16.84 -11.22
N SER A 286 7.39 17.32 -11.01
CA SER A 286 7.02 18.71 -11.30
C SER A 286 7.87 19.70 -10.50
N GLU A 287 8.18 19.38 -9.24
CA GLU A 287 9.08 20.21 -8.42
C GLU A 287 10.52 20.12 -8.93
N LEU A 288 11.00 18.90 -9.24
CA LEU A 288 12.33 18.69 -9.80
C LEU A 288 12.52 19.47 -11.12
N ASN A 289 11.60 19.35 -12.07
CA ASN A 289 11.66 20.05 -13.36
C ASN A 289 11.70 21.57 -13.19
N ARG A 290 10.90 22.13 -12.27
CA ARG A 290 10.97 23.57 -11.96
C ARG A 290 12.34 23.98 -11.43
N THR A 291 12.91 23.21 -10.51
CA THR A 291 14.24 23.50 -9.96
C THR A 291 15.35 23.29 -11.00
N PHE A 292 15.21 22.31 -11.89
CA PHE A 292 16.17 21.98 -12.93
C PHE A 292 16.34 23.12 -13.94
N VAL A 293 15.27 23.86 -14.26
CA VAL A 293 15.32 25.02 -15.16
C VAL A 293 16.23 26.12 -14.61
N ALA A 294 16.28 26.28 -13.28
CA ALA A 294 17.12 27.28 -12.61
C ALA A 294 18.51 26.76 -12.22
N ALA A 295 18.77 25.45 -12.36
CA ALA A 295 20.02 24.83 -11.94
C ALA A 295 21.15 25.10 -12.93
N GLU A 296 22.36 25.27 -12.39
CA GLU A 296 23.57 25.40 -13.21
C GLU A 296 23.92 24.05 -13.86
N PRO A 297 24.32 24.04 -15.15
CA PRO A 297 24.76 22.82 -15.82
C PRO A 297 25.95 22.19 -15.14
N VAL A 298 25.89 20.88 -14.93
CA VAL A 298 27.00 20.09 -14.41
C VAL A 298 27.97 19.71 -15.54
N GLU A 299 29.27 19.89 -15.30
CA GLU A 299 30.31 19.48 -16.25
C GLU A 299 30.25 17.97 -16.55
N GLY A 300 30.30 17.61 -17.83
CA GLY A 300 30.26 16.22 -18.29
C GLY A 300 28.86 15.61 -18.36
N VAL A 301 27.80 16.37 -18.03
CA VAL A 301 26.41 15.96 -18.18
C VAL A 301 25.75 16.74 -19.32
N ASP A 302 25.06 16.03 -20.22
CA ASP A 302 24.28 16.67 -21.29
C ASP A 302 22.97 17.23 -20.71
N TRP A 303 23.00 18.52 -20.34
CA TRP A 303 21.88 19.17 -19.66
C TRP A 303 20.62 19.32 -20.52
N VAL A 304 20.77 19.37 -21.84
CA VAL A 304 19.63 19.43 -22.78
C VAL A 304 18.94 18.07 -22.81
N PHE A 305 19.73 17.00 -22.96
CA PHE A 305 19.23 15.63 -22.88
C PHE A 305 18.56 15.33 -21.54
N GLU A 306 19.17 15.71 -20.41
CA GLU A 306 18.57 15.49 -19.09
C GLU A 306 17.23 16.21 -18.94
N ARG A 307 17.11 17.45 -19.45
CA ARG A 307 15.84 18.19 -19.43
C ARG A 307 14.75 17.45 -20.20
N GLU A 308 15.07 17.03 -21.42
CA GLU A 308 14.12 16.32 -22.29
C GLU A 308 13.68 14.99 -21.67
N GLU A 309 14.60 14.24 -21.05
CA GLU A 309 14.29 13.00 -20.34
C GLU A 309 13.37 13.24 -19.13
N LEU A 310 13.63 14.28 -18.32
CA LEU A 310 12.82 14.58 -17.14
C LEU A 310 11.41 15.10 -17.53
N GLU A 311 11.30 15.93 -18.56
CA GLU A 311 10.02 16.40 -19.10
C GLU A 311 9.23 15.25 -19.77
N GLY A 312 9.93 14.34 -20.45
CA GLY A 312 9.37 13.11 -20.99
C GLY A 312 8.82 12.20 -19.89
N LEU A 313 9.60 12.00 -18.81
CA LEU A 313 9.19 11.18 -17.69
C LEU A 313 8.00 11.77 -16.94
N GLU A 314 7.94 13.09 -16.73
CA GLU A 314 6.78 13.73 -16.10
C GLU A 314 5.49 13.50 -16.90
N ARG A 315 5.55 13.59 -18.23
CA ARG A 315 4.42 13.29 -19.13
C ARG A 315 3.99 11.83 -19.04
N THR A 316 4.94 10.90 -19.10
CA THR A 316 4.66 9.46 -18.97
C THR A 316 4.05 9.14 -17.60
N CYS A 317 4.61 9.67 -16.52
CA CYS A 317 4.10 9.48 -15.16
C CYS A 317 2.67 10.02 -15.00
N THR A 318 2.36 11.17 -15.62
CA THR A 318 1.01 11.73 -15.67
C THR A 318 0.04 10.80 -16.40
N SER A 319 0.42 10.31 -17.58
CA SER A 319 -0.40 9.39 -18.38
C SER A 319 -0.66 8.07 -17.64
N ASP A 320 0.38 7.46 -17.07
CA ASP A 320 0.30 6.21 -16.33
C ASP A 320 -0.55 6.36 -15.06
N GLY A 321 -0.41 7.49 -14.36
CA GLY A 321 -1.22 7.83 -13.19
C GLY A 321 -2.70 7.95 -13.56
N ARG A 322 -3.01 8.60 -14.70
CA ARG A 322 -4.38 8.73 -15.23
C ARG A 322 -4.98 7.36 -15.55
N GLN A 323 -4.24 6.50 -16.23
CA GLN A 323 -4.68 5.14 -16.56
C GLN A 323 -4.92 4.29 -15.29
N ALA A 324 -4.02 4.40 -14.31
CA ALA A 324 -4.18 3.72 -13.02
C ALA A 324 -5.45 4.17 -12.29
N MET A 325 -5.76 5.46 -12.32
CA MET A 325 -6.99 6.01 -11.72
C MET A 325 -8.26 5.57 -12.43
N GLU A 326 -8.27 5.54 -13.76
CA GLU A 326 -9.41 5.04 -14.54
C GLU A 326 -9.71 3.59 -14.16
N LYS A 327 -8.67 2.74 -14.13
CA LYS A 327 -8.79 1.34 -13.72
C LYS A 327 -9.22 1.18 -12.26
N ALA A 328 -8.68 1.99 -11.35
CA ALA A 328 -9.08 2.00 -9.94
C ALA A 328 -10.56 2.38 -9.77
N THR A 329 -11.04 3.36 -10.55
CA THR A 329 -12.46 3.79 -10.58
C THR A 329 -13.36 2.64 -11.06
N GLU A 330 -12.97 1.92 -12.12
CA GLU A 330 -13.71 0.74 -12.60
C GLU A 330 -13.78 -0.37 -11.54
N LEU A 331 -12.68 -0.63 -10.84
CA LEU A 331 -12.62 -1.62 -9.77
C LEU A 331 -13.47 -1.20 -8.56
N ALA A 332 -13.46 0.08 -8.18
CA ALA A 332 -14.30 0.61 -7.11
C ALA A 332 -15.80 0.45 -7.43
N ARG A 333 -16.21 0.73 -8.67
CA ARG A 333 -17.58 0.49 -9.15
C ARG A 333 -17.96 -0.99 -9.10
N ALA A 334 -17.06 -1.87 -9.54
CA ALA A 334 -17.27 -3.31 -9.48
C ALA A 334 -17.41 -3.78 -8.02
N LEU A 335 -16.59 -3.23 -7.12
CA LEU A 335 -16.62 -3.53 -5.70
C LEU A 335 -17.97 -3.14 -5.08
N ASN A 336 -18.42 -1.91 -5.34
CA ASN A 336 -19.71 -1.41 -4.87
C ASN A 336 -20.89 -2.28 -5.37
N ARG A 337 -20.94 -2.61 -6.67
CA ARG A 337 -21.97 -3.51 -7.23
C ARG A 337 -21.98 -4.88 -6.56
N SER A 338 -20.81 -5.49 -6.38
CA SER A 338 -20.68 -6.81 -5.75
C SER A 338 -21.14 -6.78 -4.29
N SER A 339 -20.74 -5.75 -3.53
CA SER A 339 -21.22 -5.55 -2.14
C SER A 339 -22.74 -5.39 -2.07
N ALA A 340 -23.34 -4.61 -2.97
CA ALA A 340 -24.78 -4.41 -3.03
C ALA A 340 -25.52 -5.72 -3.34
N GLU A 341 -24.97 -6.56 -4.20
CA GLU A 341 -25.53 -7.88 -4.51
C GLU A 341 -25.44 -8.85 -3.33
N ILE A 342 -24.30 -8.93 -2.65
CA ILE A 342 -24.14 -9.76 -1.45
C ILE A 342 -25.13 -9.30 -0.37
N ARG A 343 -25.26 -7.99 -0.16
CA ARG A 343 -26.23 -7.42 0.79
C ARG A 343 -27.67 -7.83 0.44
N ARG A 344 -28.05 -7.81 -0.84
CA ARG A 344 -29.37 -8.29 -1.28
C ARG A 344 -29.57 -9.78 -1.03
N GLN A 345 -28.55 -10.61 -1.25
CA GLN A 345 -28.64 -12.05 -0.95
C GLN A 345 -28.77 -12.32 0.55
N MET A 346 -28.11 -11.52 1.39
CA MET A 346 -28.26 -11.58 2.85
C MET A 346 -29.70 -11.28 3.30
N LEU A 347 -30.41 -10.34 2.65
CA LEU A 347 -31.85 -10.12 2.93
C LEU A 347 -32.70 -11.37 2.64
N GLY A 348 -32.28 -12.24 1.73
CA GLY A 348 -32.93 -13.54 1.52
C GLY A 348 -32.81 -14.47 2.72
N LEU A 349 -31.69 -14.41 3.45
CA LEU A 349 -31.46 -15.18 4.67
C LEU A 349 -32.28 -14.66 5.87
N ASP A 350 -32.72 -13.40 5.85
CA ASP A 350 -33.57 -12.83 6.91
C ASP A 350 -34.88 -13.58 7.07
N THR A 351 -35.44 -14.11 5.98
CA THR A 351 -36.69 -14.90 6.03
C THR A 351 -36.47 -16.20 6.82
N ILE A 352 -35.33 -16.87 6.59
CA ILE A 352 -34.95 -18.12 7.27
C ILE A 352 -34.72 -17.85 8.76
N ARG A 353 -34.10 -16.71 9.08
CA ARG A 353 -33.89 -16.20 10.45
C ARG A 353 -35.21 -15.92 11.18
N VAL A 354 -36.15 -15.23 10.54
CA VAL A 354 -37.49 -14.94 11.10
C VAL A 354 -38.26 -16.23 11.37
N LEU A 355 -38.25 -17.19 10.44
CA LEU A 355 -38.82 -18.51 10.64
C LEU A 355 -38.19 -19.23 11.84
N GLY A 356 -36.86 -19.18 11.96
CA GLY A 356 -36.13 -19.72 13.11
C GLY A 356 -36.61 -19.12 14.44
N ARG A 357 -36.79 -17.80 14.50
CA ARG A 357 -37.27 -17.11 15.72
C ARG A 357 -38.72 -17.47 16.06
N VAL A 358 -39.59 -17.60 15.06
CA VAL A 358 -40.99 -18.01 15.25
C VAL A 358 -41.06 -19.43 15.82
N GLU A 359 -40.27 -20.36 15.26
CA GLU A 359 -40.22 -21.74 15.77
C GLU A 359 -39.63 -21.80 17.19
N CYS A 360 -38.63 -20.99 17.52
CA CYS A 360 -38.15 -20.84 18.91
C CYS A 360 -39.27 -20.39 19.86
N GLY A 361 -40.07 -19.40 19.44
CA GLY A 361 -41.17 -18.86 20.23
C GLY A 361 -42.32 -19.86 20.45
N ARG A 362 -42.47 -20.85 19.57
CA ARG A 362 -43.45 -21.95 19.70
C ARG A 362 -43.00 -23.03 20.67
N MET A 363 -41.70 -23.26 20.82
CA MET A 363 -41.12 -24.32 21.66
C MET A 363 -40.93 -23.92 23.14
N ARG A 364 -41.79 -23.04 23.68
CA ARG A 364 -41.70 -22.51 25.06
C ARG A 364 -41.34 -23.61 26.07
N ASP A 365 -40.30 -23.36 26.89
CA ASP A 365 -39.73 -24.18 27.97
C ASP A 365 -38.63 -25.23 27.67
N LEU A 366 -38.14 -25.38 26.43
CA LEU A 366 -37.04 -26.32 26.15
C LEU A 366 -35.72 -25.61 25.74
N ASN A 367 -35.03 -25.05 26.75
CA ASN A 367 -33.62 -24.61 26.76
C ASN A 367 -33.19 -23.40 25.91
N GLY A 368 -32.55 -22.41 26.55
CA GLY A 368 -32.04 -21.17 25.96
C GLY A 368 -30.95 -21.30 24.87
N GLY A 369 -30.50 -22.52 24.56
CA GLY A 369 -29.47 -22.77 23.54
C GLY A 369 -29.89 -22.43 22.12
N LEU A 370 -31.16 -22.66 21.74
CA LEU A 370 -31.65 -22.31 20.40
C LEU A 370 -31.84 -20.81 20.25
N SER A 371 -32.44 -20.15 21.26
CA SER A 371 -32.56 -18.69 21.29
C SER A 371 -31.19 -18.03 21.17
N ALA A 372 -30.21 -18.48 21.96
CA ALA A 372 -28.84 -17.96 21.89
C ALA A 372 -28.21 -18.16 20.50
N THR A 373 -28.48 -19.28 19.82
CA THR A 373 -27.98 -19.53 18.47
C THR A 373 -28.63 -18.60 17.43
N ILE A 374 -29.93 -18.31 17.56
CA ILE A 374 -30.62 -17.34 16.71
C ILE A 374 -30.18 -15.91 17.00
N ASP A 375 -29.93 -15.55 18.27
CA ASP A 375 -29.41 -14.23 18.62
C ASP A 375 -27.97 -14.03 18.11
N GLN A 376 -27.15 -15.09 18.09
CA GLN A 376 -25.84 -15.08 17.40
C GLN A 376 -26.00 -14.86 15.89
N LEU A 377 -26.98 -15.53 15.27
CA LEU A 377 -27.29 -15.34 13.85
C LEU A 377 -27.67 -13.88 13.53
N ASP A 378 -28.51 -13.27 14.37
CA ASP A 378 -28.90 -11.85 14.28
C ASP A 378 -27.66 -10.94 14.34
N SER A 379 -26.77 -11.19 15.30
CA SER A 379 -25.55 -10.41 15.51
C SER A 379 -24.62 -10.47 14.30
N PHE A 380 -24.38 -11.67 13.74
CA PHE A 380 -23.53 -11.81 12.57
C PHE A 380 -24.14 -11.19 11.30
N HIS A 381 -25.46 -11.30 11.12
CA HIS A 381 -26.14 -10.64 9.99
C HIS A 381 -26.02 -9.12 10.06
N ALA A 382 -26.23 -8.55 11.26
CA ALA A 382 -26.10 -7.12 11.48
C ALA A 382 -24.66 -6.64 11.22
N ASP A 383 -23.65 -7.35 11.73
CA ASP A 383 -22.25 -7.00 11.50
C ASP A 383 -21.88 -7.11 10.01
N ILE A 384 -22.22 -8.21 9.32
CA ILE A 384 -21.97 -8.36 7.88
C ILE A 384 -22.59 -7.22 7.08
N LYS A 385 -23.83 -6.83 7.41
CA LYS A 385 -24.51 -5.70 6.76
C LYS A 385 -23.74 -4.39 6.97
N GLU A 386 -23.35 -4.08 8.21
CA GLU A 386 -22.60 -2.87 8.56
C GLU A 386 -21.24 -2.82 7.83
N ARG A 387 -20.52 -3.94 7.76
CA ARG A 387 -19.24 -4.04 7.04
C ARG A 387 -19.42 -3.83 5.53
N LEU A 388 -20.44 -4.44 4.93
CA LEU A 388 -20.74 -4.24 3.50
C LEU A 388 -21.11 -2.79 3.19
N GLU A 389 -21.91 -2.14 4.04
CA GLU A 389 -22.28 -0.73 3.89
C GLU A 389 -21.07 0.19 4.00
N SER A 390 -20.18 -0.08 4.96
CA SER A 390 -18.92 0.65 5.11
C SER A 390 -18.02 0.49 3.88
N ILE A 391 -17.87 -0.72 3.34
CA ILE A 391 -17.08 -0.97 2.12
C ILE A 391 -17.69 -0.23 0.92
N MET A 392 -19.02 -0.23 0.77
CA MET A 392 -19.71 0.49 -0.31
C MET A 392 -19.45 2.00 -0.23
N GLN A 393 -19.59 2.59 0.97
CA GLN A 393 -19.35 4.03 1.18
C GLN A 393 -17.89 4.41 0.89
N LEU A 394 -16.93 3.60 1.34
CA LEU A 394 -15.50 3.84 1.07
C LEU A 394 -15.18 3.70 -0.42
N SER A 395 -15.79 2.73 -1.11
CA SER A 395 -15.64 2.55 -2.56
C SER A 395 -16.19 3.74 -3.33
N GLU A 396 -17.33 4.28 -2.90
CA GLU A 396 -17.95 5.47 -3.48
C GLU A 396 -17.08 6.72 -3.24
N THR A 397 -16.50 6.88 -2.05
CA THR A 397 -15.52 7.95 -1.77
C THR A 397 -14.32 7.85 -2.72
N ILE A 398 -13.74 6.66 -2.88
CA ILE A 398 -12.61 6.42 -3.80
C ILE A 398 -13.02 6.78 -5.23
N GLU A 399 -14.18 6.31 -5.69
CA GLU A 399 -14.69 6.58 -7.04
C GLU A 399 -14.88 8.09 -7.28
N ASN A 400 -15.53 8.79 -6.36
CA ASN A 400 -15.86 10.21 -6.48
C ASN A 400 -14.60 11.08 -6.48
N THR A 401 -13.67 10.82 -5.56
CA THR A 401 -12.41 11.59 -5.48
C THR A 401 -11.56 11.38 -6.73
N MET A 402 -11.40 10.15 -7.21
CA MET A 402 -10.65 9.87 -8.43
C MET A 402 -11.31 10.47 -9.67
N SER A 403 -12.63 10.34 -9.79
CA SER A 403 -13.37 10.91 -10.92
C SER A 403 -13.28 12.43 -10.95
N THR A 404 -13.32 13.08 -9.78
CA THR A 404 -13.15 14.53 -9.66
C THR A 404 -11.75 14.95 -10.12
N TYR A 405 -10.71 14.27 -9.63
CA TYR A 405 -9.34 14.54 -10.04
C TYR A 405 -9.12 14.36 -11.56
N LEU A 406 -9.68 13.30 -12.14
CA LEU A 406 -9.62 13.03 -13.58
C LEU A 406 -10.31 14.12 -14.41
N ARG A 407 -11.34 14.79 -13.86
CA ARG A 407 -12.02 15.92 -14.53
C ARG A 407 -11.20 17.20 -14.44
N THR A 408 -10.63 17.50 -13.28
CA THR A 408 -9.83 18.73 -13.07
C THR A 408 -8.48 18.71 -13.77
N THR A 409 -8.01 17.54 -14.22
CA THR A 409 -6.73 17.37 -14.95
C THR A 409 -6.91 17.20 -16.46
N ARG A 410 -8.15 17.31 -16.98
CA ARG A 410 -8.45 17.33 -18.43
C ARG A 410 -8.39 18.72 -19.05
N GLU A 411 -8.47 19.74 -18.22
CA GLU A 411 -8.29 21.17 -18.56
C GLU A 411 -6.85 21.57 -18.30
#